data_AF-A0A6S7K9F4-F1
#
_entry.id   AF-A0A6S7K9F4-F1
#
_cell.length_a   1.000
_cell.length_b   1.000
_cell.length_c   1.000
_cell.angle_alpha   90.00
_cell.angle_beta   90.00
_cell.angle_gamma   90.00
#
_symmetry.space_group_name_H-M   'P 1'
#
loop_
_entity.id
_entity.type
_entity.pdbx_description
1 polymer ?
#
loop_
_entity_poly.entity_id
_entity_poly.type
_entity_poly.pdbx_seq_one_letter_code
_entity_poly.pdbx_strand_id
1 'polypeptide(L)'
;KIISLLEDKRLVGWTFPFKEESDGIDTAKDEEPVCDTTKFSEPERTRLSLRIVENYKVIAGLADLGKGEVENVYRDHINYPEPKDKANQILFMISDQTNFSRKRFGDILKEVGLCDLVDKVVQGTLRRGHDDGGSPNETSES
;
A
#
# COMPACT_ATOMS: atom_id res chain seq x y z
N LYS A 1 -26.26 49.89 -7.68
CA LYS A 1 -26.22 49.22 -6.37
C LYS A 1 -25.07 48.22 -6.41
N ILE A 2 -23.99 48.59 -5.74
CA ILE A 2 -22.76 47.81 -5.55
C ILE A 2 -22.96 47.05 -4.22
N ILE A 3 -22.64 45.77 -4.19
CA ILE A 3 -22.35 45.08 -2.92
C ILE A 3 -20.96 44.48 -3.07
N SER A 4 -20.07 44.97 -2.22
CA SER A 4 -18.68 44.59 -2.04
C SER A 4 -18.56 43.48 -0.97
N LEU A 5 -17.34 42.95 -0.86
CA LEU A 5 -16.75 42.15 0.23
C LEU A 5 -17.05 40.64 0.24
N LEU A 6 -16.03 39.82 -0.07
CA LEU A 6 -15.13 39.33 0.99
C LEU A 6 -13.81 38.81 0.38
N GLU A 7 -12.74 39.58 0.55
CA GLU A 7 -11.38 39.07 0.57
C GLU A 7 -11.06 38.68 2.02
N ASP A 8 -10.50 37.50 2.23
CA ASP A 8 -9.48 37.19 3.25
C ASP A 8 -8.94 35.78 2.92
N LYS A 9 -7.77 35.65 2.29
CA LYS A 9 -6.41 35.71 2.85
C LYS A 9 -6.11 34.60 3.89
N ARG A 10 -5.09 33.81 3.52
CA ARG A 10 -4.18 32.96 4.33
C ARG A 10 -4.53 31.47 4.39
N LEU A 11 -3.74 30.68 3.66
CA LEU A 11 -2.66 29.90 4.29
C LEU A 11 -1.59 29.58 3.22
N VAL A 12 -0.40 30.18 3.42
CA VAL A 12 0.92 29.57 3.33
C VAL A 12 0.99 28.25 2.54
N GLY A 13 1.71 28.16 1.43
CA GLY A 13 3.16 28.34 1.45
C GLY A 13 3.84 27.04 1.88
N TRP A 14 3.76 26.00 1.04
CA TRP A 14 4.71 24.88 1.08
C TRP A 14 5.73 25.08 -0.03
N THR A 15 6.51 26.15 0.10
CA THR A 15 7.83 26.21 -0.54
C THR A 15 8.70 25.21 0.20
N PHE A 16 8.92 24.06 -0.42
CA PHE A 16 9.90 23.08 0.00
C PHE A 16 11.27 23.77 0.11
N PRO A 17 11.97 23.68 1.27
CA PRO A 17 13.34 24.15 1.37
C PRO A 17 14.24 23.12 0.71
N PHE A 18 14.43 23.24 -0.60
CA PHE A 18 15.49 22.50 -1.28
C PHE A 18 16.80 23.22 -1.01
N LYS A 19 17.52 22.73 0.00
CA LYS A 19 18.88 23.15 0.33
C LYS A 19 19.82 22.11 -0.27
N GLU A 20 20.24 22.34 -1.52
CA GLU A 20 21.36 21.62 -2.11
C GLU A 20 22.62 22.46 -1.91
N GLU A 21 23.39 22.12 -0.88
CA GLU A 21 24.83 22.33 -0.91
C GLU A 21 25.55 21.26 -0.09
N SER A 22 26.66 20.84 -0.68
CA SER A 22 27.86 20.22 -0.12
C SER A 22 27.89 18.70 0.15
N ASP A 23 28.73 18.10 -0.69
CA ASP A 23 29.86 17.24 -0.35
C ASP A 23 29.66 15.72 -0.31
N GLY A 24 30.48 15.09 -1.15
CA GLY A 24 30.52 13.67 -1.41
C GLY A 24 30.84 12.83 -0.19
N ILE A 25 30.06 11.77 -0.05
CA ILE A 25 30.39 10.57 0.72
C ILE A 25 30.12 9.38 -0.22
N ASP A 26 31.21 8.84 -0.77
CA ASP A 26 31.26 7.44 -1.22
C ASP A 26 31.04 6.57 0.02
N THR A 27 29.88 5.94 0.17
CA THR A 27 29.81 4.66 0.89
C THR A 27 28.52 3.90 0.63
N ALA A 28 28.73 2.63 0.30
CA ALA A 28 27.80 1.52 0.36
C ALA A 28 26.56 1.61 -0.54
N LYS A 29 26.62 0.85 -1.63
CA LYS A 29 25.46 0.22 -2.23
C LYS A 29 24.74 -0.57 -1.13
N ASP A 30 23.79 0.05 -0.44
CA ASP A 30 22.67 -0.70 0.10
C ASP A 30 21.89 -1.19 -1.12
N GLU A 31 21.94 -2.50 -1.32
CA GLU A 31 21.09 -3.19 -2.28
C GLU A 31 19.64 -2.95 -1.85
N GLU A 32 19.03 -1.87 -2.34
CA GLU A 32 17.59 -1.71 -2.25
C GLU A 32 16.96 -2.97 -2.82
N PRO A 33 16.03 -3.64 -2.10
CA PRO A 33 15.43 -4.85 -2.58
C PRO A 33 14.77 -4.57 -3.94
N VAL A 34 15.30 -5.23 -4.97
CA VAL A 34 14.97 -5.10 -6.40
C VAL A 34 13.55 -5.61 -6.69
N CYS A 35 12.55 -5.06 -6.01
CA CYS A 35 11.14 -5.43 -6.15
C CYS A 35 10.19 -4.24 -6.24
N ASP A 36 10.68 -3.01 -6.02
CA ASP A 36 9.88 -1.80 -5.84
C ASP A 36 8.85 -1.49 -6.96
N THR A 37 9.11 -1.94 -8.19
CA THR A 37 8.26 -1.71 -9.37
C THR A 37 7.51 -2.96 -9.87
N THR A 38 7.68 -4.11 -9.21
CA THR A 38 7.09 -5.35 -9.71
C THR A 38 5.63 -5.46 -9.26
N LYS A 39 4.70 -5.51 -10.23
CA LYS A 39 3.28 -5.81 -9.99
C LYS A 39 3.11 -7.02 -9.08
N PHE A 40 2.05 -7.03 -8.29
CA PHE A 40 1.74 -8.19 -7.45
C PHE A 40 1.48 -9.41 -8.32
N SER A 41 2.11 -10.54 -7.96
CA SER A 41 1.76 -11.80 -8.60
C SER A 41 0.38 -12.27 -8.15
N GLU A 42 -0.29 -13.08 -8.95
CA GLU A 42 -1.58 -13.66 -8.59
C GLU A 42 -1.60 -14.35 -7.21
N PRO A 43 -0.65 -15.24 -6.86
CA PRO A 43 -0.63 -15.85 -5.52
C PRO A 43 -0.38 -14.84 -4.40
N GLU A 44 0.40 -13.79 -4.66
CA GLU A 44 0.65 -12.71 -3.70
C GLU A 44 -0.63 -11.90 -3.45
N ARG A 45 -1.38 -11.55 -4.50
CA ARG A 45 -2.66 -10.86 -4.37
C ARG A 45 -3.70 -11.70 -3.63
N THR A 46 -3.78 -13.01 -3.89
CA THR A 46 -4.71 -13.90 -3.19
C THR A 46 -4.40 -13.99 -1.69
N ARG A 47 -3.13 -13.99 -1.30
CA ARG A 47 -2.74 -13.99 0.12
C ARG A 47 -3.04 -12.66 0.79
N LEU A 48 -2.76 -11.56 0.08
CA LEU A 48 -3.05 -10.21 0.57
C LEU A 48 -4.55 -9.97 0.68
N SER A 49 -5.34 -10.42 -0.29
CA SER A 49 -6.78 -10.21 -0.31
C SER A 49 -7.43 -10.77 0.95
N LEU A 50 -7.01 -11.95 1.41
CA LEU A 50 -7.46 -12.57 2.67
C LEU A 50 -7.12 -11.75 3.92
N ARG A 51 -6.02 -10.99 3.90
CA ARG A 51 -5.57 -10.19 5.04
C ARG A 51 -6.20 -8.80 5.07
N ILE A 52 -6.67 -8.31 3.93
CA ILE A 52 -7.26 -6.98 3.80
C ILE A 52 -8.77 -6.99 3.56
N VAL A 53 -9.45 -8.14 3.67
CA VAL A 53 -10.89 -8.30 3.39
C VAL A 53 -11.76 -7.29 4.15
N GLU A 54 -11.34 -6.88 5.35
CA GLU A 54 -12.09 -5.91 6.16
C GLU A 54 -11.78 -4.46 5.78
N ASN A 55 -10.56 -4.21 5.26
CA ASN A 55 -10.02 -2.87 5.04
C ASN A 55 -9.88 -2.48 3.57
N TYR A 56 -10.24 -3.34 2.61
CA TYR A 56 -10.02 -3.09 1.18
C TYR A 56 -10.66 -1.79 0.68
N LYS A 57 -11.78 -1.35 1.26
CA LYS A 57 -12.44 -0.08 0.91
C LYS A 57 -11.62 1.13 1.32
N VAL A 58 -11.03 1.07 2.51
CA VAL A 58 -10.16 2.14 3.04
C VAL A 58 -8.88 2.20 2.20
N ILE A 59 -8.27 1.03 1.93
CA ILE A 59 -7.09 0.90 1.08
C ILE A 59 -7.36 1.44 -0.33
N ALA A 60 -8.53 1.14 -0.91
CA ALA A 60 -8.89 1.67 -2.23
C ALA A 60 -8.98 3.20 -2.24
N GLY A 61 -9.49 3.80 -1.17
CA GLY A 61 -9.54 5.26 -1.02
C GLY A 61 -8.16 5.90 -0.90
N LEU A 62 -7.25 5.27 -0.13
CA LEU A 62 -5.87 5.75 0.05
C LEU A 62 -5.00 5.54 -1.19
N ALA A 63 -5.34 4.57 -2.04
CA ALA A 63 -4.68 4.32 -3.31
C ALA A 63 -5.18 5.21 -4.46
N ASP A 64 -5.99 6.24 -4.17
CA ASP A 64 -6.61 7.14 -5.14
C ASP A 64 -7.38 6.40 -6.26
N LEU A 65 -7.98 5.25 -5.95
CA LEU A 65 -8.84 4.57 -6.92
C LEU A 65 -10.12 5.39 -7.15
N GLY A 66 -10.54 5.46 -8.41
CA GLY A 66 -11.75 6.18 -8.78
C GLY A 66 -12.95 5.62 -8.02
N LYS A 67 -13.67 6.47 -7.27
CA LYS A 67 -14.84 6.06 -6.47
C LYS A 67 -15.86 5.23 -7.28
N GLY A 68 -16.05 5.57 -8.55
CA GLY A 68 -16.94 4.83 -9.44
C GLY A 68 -16.45 3.41 -9.73
N GLU A 69 -15.15 3.21 -9.91
CA GLU A 69 -14.58 1.89 -10.19
C GLU A 69 -14.64 0.98 -8.97
N VAL A 70 -14.35 1.53 -7.79
CA VAL A 70 -14.47 0.80 -6.51
C VAL A 70 -15.92 0.41 -6.24
N GLU A 71 -16.87 1.31 -6.49
CA GLU A 71 -18.30 1.03 -6.33
C GLU A 71 -18.79 -0.05 -7.31
N ASN A 72 -18.26 -0.08 -8.54
CA ASN A 72 -18.58 -1.12 -9.51
C ASN A 72 -18.14 -2.50 -9.02
N VAL A 73 -16.90 -2.63 -8.53
CA VAL A 73 -16.41 -3.89 -7.92
C VAL A 73 -17.24 -4.26 -6.69
N TYR A 74 -17.66 -3.26 -5.91
CA TYR A 74 -18.48 -3.51 -4.72
C TYR A 74 -19.88 -4.03 -5.05
N ARG A 75 -20.52 -3.49 -6.10
CA ARG A 75 -21.89 -3.86 -6.52
C ARG A 75 -21.94 -5.11 -7.38
N ASP A 76 -20.82 -5.50 -8.00
CA ASP A 76 -20.76 -6.66 -8.85
C ASP A 76 -20.66 -7.96 -8.02
N HIS A 77 -21.82 -8.45 -7.62
CA HIS A 77 -21.98 -9.71 -6.91
C HIS A 77 -21.94 -10.95 -7.82
N ILE A 78 -21.95 -10.75 -9.15
CA ILE A 78 -21.94 -11.85 -10.11
C ILE A 78 -20.49 -12.29 -10.36
N ASN A 79 -19.59 -11.33 -10.60
CA ASN A 79 -18.18 -11.60 -10.84
C ASN A 79 -17.36 -11.68 -9.54
N TYR A 80 -17.78 -10.98 -8.48
CA TYR A 80 -17.09 -10.98 -7.19
C TYR A 80 -18.07 -11.31 -6.05
N PRO A 81 -18.47 -12.60 -5.93
CA PRO A 81 -19.45 -13.02 -4.94
C PRO A 81 -18.91 -12.89 -3.51
N GLU A 82 -17.63 -13.22 -3.29
CA GLU A 82 -17.01 -13.18 -1.98
C GLU A 82 -16.25 -11.88 -1.73
N PRO A 83 -16.17 -11.41 -0.47
CA PRO A 83 -15.46 -10.18 -0.14
C PRO A 83 -13.94 -10.29 -0.39
N LYS A 84 -13.39 -11.51 -0.36
CA LYS A 84 -11.98 -11.78 -0.75
C LYS A 84 -11.74 -11.56 -2.25
N ASP A 85 -12.72 -11.83 -3.10
CA ASP A 85 -12.61 -11.65 -4.55
C ASP A 85 -12.64 -10.15 -4.88
N LYS A 86 -13.48 -9.40 -4.17
CA LYS A 86 -13.51 -7.93 -4.23
C LYS A 86 -12.17 -7.33 -3.81
N ALA A 87 -11.62 -7.79 -2.68
CA ALA A 87 -10.31 -7.35 -2.21
C ALA A 87 -9.19 -7.70 -3.20
N ASN A 88 -9.23 -8.88 -3.82
CA ASN A 88 -8.27 -9.29 -4.87
C ASN A 88 -8.37 -8.39 -6.11
N GLN A 89 -9.59 -8.07 -6.54
CA GLN A 89 -9.80 -7.17 -7.68
C GLN A 89 -9.29 -5.76 -7.39
N ILE A 90 -9.53 -5.23 -6.19
CA ILE A 90 -8.99 -3.93 -5.78
C ILE A 90 -7.45 -3.96 -5.78
N LEU A 91 -6.82 -5.02 -5.26
CA LEU A 91 -5.36 -5.18 -5.33
C LEU A 91 -4.83 -5.23 -6.75
N PHE A 92 -5.56 -5.90 -7.66
CA PHE A 92 -5.23 -5.92 -9.07
C PHE A 92 -5.25 -4.51 -9.65
N MET A 93 -6.33 -3.75 -9.41
CA MET A 93 -6.46 -2.37 -9.87
C MET A 93 -5.33 -1.47 -9.35
N ILE A 94 -5.00 -1.57 -8.06
CA ILE A 94 -3.88 -0.83 -7.46
C ILE A 94 -2.56 -1.22 -8.13
N SER A 95 -2.32 -2.51 -8.38
CA SER A 95 -1.10 -2.99 -9.03
C SER A 95 -1.01 -2.63 -10.52
N ASP A 96 -2.13 -2.32 -11.16
CA ASP A 96 -2.19 -1.95 -12.57
C ASP A 96 -2.00 -0.45 -12.80
N GLN A 97 -2.12 0.37 -11.75
CA GLN A 97 -1.84 1.80 -11.82
C GLN A 97 -0.39 2.07 -12.28
N THR A 98 -0.22 3.08 -13.13
CA THR A 98 1.10 3.49 -13.66
C THR A 98 2.04 4.04 -12.60
N ASN A 99 1.50 4.56 -11.50
CA ASN A 99 2.22 5.08 -10.33
C ASN A 99 2.28 4.08 -9.17
N PHE A 100 2.06 2.79 -9.44
CA PHE A 100 2.18 1.75 -8.43
C PHE A 100 3.63 1.58 -7.96
N SER A 101 3.82 1.52 -6.65
CA SER A 101 5.07 1.14 -6.01
C SER A 101 4.78 0.35 -4.75
N ARG A 102 5.59 -0.68 -4.48
CA ARG A 102 5.46 -1.49 -3.25
C ARG A 102 5.70 -0.67 -1.99
N LYS A 103 6.61 0.32 -2.04
CA LYS A 103 6.86 1.26 -0.93
C LYS A 103 5.60 2.07 -0.62
N ARG A 104 4.99 2.69 -1.64
CA ARG A 104 3.73 3.43 -1.50
C ARG A 104 2.60 2.57 -0.95
N PHE A 105 2.48 1.32 -1.42
CA PHE A 105 1.48 0.40 -0.88
C PHE A 105 1.78 0.00 0.57
N GLY A 106 3.05 -0.15 0.95
CA GLY A 106 3.48 -0.36 2.33
C GLY A 106 3.07 0.79 3.25
N ASP A 107 3.18 2.04 2.79
CA ASP A 107 2.74 3.20 3.56
C ASP A 107 1.21 3.20 3.76
N ILE A 108 0.44 2.86 2.72
CA ILE A 108 -1.02 2.68 2.84
C ILE A 108 -1.37 1.60 3.88
N LEU A 109 -0.63 0.49 3.91
CA LEU A 109 -0.85 -0.56 4.91
C LEU A 109 -0.55 -0.08 6.33
N LYS A 110 0.49 0.75 6.53
CA LYS A 110 0.78 1.37 7.84
C LYS A 110 -0.36 2.27 8.30
N GLU A 111 -0.91 3.08 7.41
CA GLU A 111 -2.01 4.00 7.73
C GLU A 111 -3.28 3.25 8.17
N VAL A 112 -3.50 2.07 7.60
CA VAL A 112 -4.63 1.19 7.96
C VAL A 112 -4.33 0.36 9.23
N GLY A 113 -3.11 0.42 9.76
CA GLY A 113 -2.68 -0.34 10.95
C GLY A 113 -2.26 -1.78 10.65
N LEU A 114 -2.03 -2.14 9.38
CA LEU A 114 -1.57 -3.46 8.95
C LEU A 114 -0.04 -3.52 8.81
N CYS A 115 0.66 -3.06 9.84
CA CYS A 115 2.12 -2.98 9.88
C CYS A 115 2.80 -4.34 9.62
N ASP A 116 2.20 -5.43 10.10
CA ASP A 116 2.72 -6.80 9.94
C ASP A 116 2.85 -7.26 8.48
N LEU A 117 2.13 -6.60 7.56
CA LEU A 117 2.13 -6.91 6.14
C LEU A 117 3.11 -6.06 5.34
N VAL A 118 3.57 -4.94 5.90
CA VAL A 118 4.44 -3.97 5.21
C VAL A 118 5.73 -4.64 4.77
N ASP A 119 6.45 -5.25 5.72
CA ASP A 119 7.73 -5.89 5.44
C ASP A 119 7.56 -7.01 4.41
N LYS A 120 6.45 -7.74 4.52
CA LYS A 120 6.13 -8.86 3.61
C LYS A 120 5.82 -8.41 2.19
N VAL A 121 5.18 -7.25 2.03
CA VAL A 121 4.87 -6.65 0.73
C VAL A 121 6.11 -6.01 0.10
N VAL A 122 6.86 -5.23 0.88
CA VAL A 122 8.07 -4.53 0.41
C VAL A 122 9.13 -5.54 -0.01
N GLN A 123 9.36 -6.60 0.78
CA GLN A 123 10.33 -7.64 0.46
C GLN A 123 9.82 -8.66 -0.58
N GLY A 124 8.52 -8.66 -0.90
CA GLY A 124 7.91 -9.65 -1.80
C GLY A 124 7.98 -11.09 -1.29
N THR A 125 8.19 -11.27 0.01
CA THR A 125 8.29 -12.59 0.67
C THR A 125 6.96 -13.33 0.69
N LEU A 126 5.84 -12.61 0.49
CA LEU A 126 4.52 -13.21 0.25
C LEU A 126 4.48 -14.18 -0.94
N ARG A 127 5.49 -14.16 -1.82
CA ARG A 127 5.67 -15.10 -2.94
C ARG A 127 6.02 -16.53 -2.50
N ARG A 128 6.62 -16.73 -1.33
CA ARG A 128 7.00 -18.06 -0.83
C ARG A 128 6.13 -18.40 0.37
N GLY A 129 5.50 -19.58 0.35
CA GLY A 129 4.85 -20.14 1.54
C GLY A 129 5.91 -20.64 2.52
N HIS A 130 6.64 -19.72 3.15
CA HIS A 130 7.33 -20.05 4.37
C HIS A 130 6.42 -19.59 5.50
N ASP A 131 5.61 -20.54 5.97
CA ASP A 131 4.98 -20.43 7.26
C ASP A 131 6.10 -20.21 8.27
N ASP A 132 6.20 -19.01 8.83
CA ASP A 132 7.02 -18.71 9.99
C ASP A 132 6.39 -19.42 11.22
N GLY A 133 6.35 -20.74 11.16
CA GLY A 133 6.18 -21.62 12.31
C GLY A 133 7.45 -21.58 13.14
N GLY A 134 7.72 -20.41 13.73
CA GLY A 134 8.58 -20.33 14.89
C GLY A 134 7.88 -21.08 16.02
N SER A 135 8.12 -22.39 16.10
CA SER A 135 7.95 -23.14 17.34
C SER A 135 9.17 -22.86 18.21
N PRO A 136 9.06 -22.06 19.28
CA PRO A 136 10.08 -22.09 20.32
C PRO A 136 9.82 -23.35 21.11
N ASN A 137 10.60 -24.40 20.87
CA ASN A 137 10.71 -25.45 21.88
C ASN A 137 12.05 -25.28 22.59
N GLU A 138 12.06 -24.24 23.43
CA GLU A 138 12.86 -24.29 24.64
C GLU A 138 12.11 -25.20 25.61
N THR A 139 12.66 -26.38 25.90
CA THR A 139 12.40 -27.03 27.18
C THR A 139 13.71 -27.67 27.61
N SER A 140 14.30 -26.99 28.58
CA SER A 140 15.38 -27.42 29.46
C SER A 140 15.01 -28.70 30.23
N GLU A 141 16.00 -29.23 30.95
CA GLU A 141 15.91 -30.28 31.99
C GLU A 141 15.92 -31.73 31.45
N SER A 142 16.80 -32.64 31.90
CA SER A 142 17.81 -32.67 32.97
C SER A 142 18.92 -33.66 32.60
#